data_AF-A0A9E1V9H8-F1
#
_entry.id   AF-A0A9E1V9H8-F1
#
_cell.length_a   1.000
_cell.length_b   1.000
_cell.length_c   1.000
_cell.angle_alpha   90.00
_cell.angle_beta   90.00
_cell.angle_gamma   90.00
#
_symmetry.space_group_name_H-M   'P 1'
#
loop_
_entity.id
_entity.type
_entity.pdbx_description
1 polymer ?
#
loop_
_entity_poly.entity_id
_entity_poly.type
_entity_poly.pdbx_seq_one_letter_code
_entity_poly.pdbx_strand_id
1 'polypeptide(L)'
;RFCDAMIAIRNEISQVESGDIDADDNPLRNAPHTLADVTETSWTHPYTRDVAAFPAPGQRTEKYWPPVGRIDQVYGDRHLTCACPPLEAYMESAE
;
A
#
# COMPACT_ATOMS: atom_id res chain seq x y z
N ARG A 1 -20.49 -4.20 -1.13
CA ARG A 1 -19.03 -4.38 -1.29
C ARG A 1 -18.27 -3.06 -1.32
N PHE A 2 -18.45 -2.21 -2.34
CA PHE A 2 -17.74 -0.92 -2.38
C PHE A 2 -18.12 0.01 -1.22
N CYS A 3 -19.43 0.18 -0.94
CA CYS A 3 -19.87 0.97 0.22
C CYS A 3 -19.35 0.40 1.55
N ASP A 4 -19.32 -0.93 1.70
CA ASP A 4 -18.76 -1.57 2.91
C ASP A 4 -17.27 -1.27 3.07
N ALA A 5 -16.51 -1.27 1.96
CA ALA A 5 -15.12 -0.86 1.97
C ALA A 5 -14.96 0.61 2.37
N MET A 6 -15.82 1.51 1.87
CA MET A 6 -15.80 2.93 2.26
C MET A 6 -16.16 3.12 3.75
N ILE A 7 -17.09 2.33 4.28
CA ILE A 7 -17.44 2.33 5.70
C ILE A 7 -16.27 1.83 6.54
N ALA A 8 -15.59 0.75 6.13
CA ALA A 8 -14.40 0.25 6.79
C ALA A 8 -13.27 1.30 6.81
N ILE A 9 -13.02 1.97 5.67
CA ILE A 9 -12.08 3.09 5.58
C ILE A 9 -12.47 4.23 6.53
N ARG A 10 -13.75 4.56 6.68
CA ARG A 10 -14.18 5.59 7.64
C ARG A 10 -13.92 5.17 9.09
N ASN A 11 -14.04 3.88 9.41
CA ASN A 11 -13.71 3.37 10.74
C ASN A 11 -12.20 3.40 11.00
N GLU A 12 -11.36 3.14 10.00
CA GLU A 12 -9.90 3.35 10.10
C GLU A 12 -9.56 4.82 10.35
N ILE A 13 -10.21 5.75 9.63
CA ILE A 13 -10.02 7.19 9.88
C ILE A 13 -10.42 7.56 11.31
N SER A 14 -11.54 7.02 11.79
CA SER A 14 -12.02 7.28 13.16
C SER A 14 -11.01 6.79 14.22
N GLN A 15 -10.33 5.67 13.98
CA GLN A 15 -9.28 5.14 14.87
C GLN A 15 -8.03 6.04 14.89
N VAL A 16 -7.68 6.67 13.76
CA VAL A 16 -6.63 7.69 13.73
C VAL A 16 -7.07 8.94 14.49
N GLU A 17 -8.30 9.40 14.29
CA GLU A 17 -8.87 10.57 14.95
C GLU A 17 -8.93 10.42 16.48
N SER A 18 -9.21 9.21 16.98
CA SER A 18 -9.23 8.89 18.42
C SER A 18 -7.84 8.65 19.02
N GLY A 19 -6.82 8.42 18.19
CA GLY A 19 -5.47 8.04 18.62
C GLY A 19 -5.31 6.55 18.96
N ASP A 20 -6.26 5.70 18.57
CA ASP A 20 -6.18 4.25 18.76
C ASP A 20 -5.11 3.60 17.86
N ILE A 21 -4.83 4.22 16.70
CA ILE A 21 -3.72 3.85 15.81
C ILE A 21 -2.87 5.07 15.49
N ASP A 22 -1.58 4.83 15.22
CA ASP A 22 -0.61 5.89 14.95
C ASP A 22 -1.00 6.73 13.71
N ALA A 23 -0.80 8.05 13.78
CA ALA A 23 -1.23 8.96 12.71
C ALA A 23 -0.34 8.92 11.46
N ASP A 24 0.92 8.53 11.63
CA ASP A 24 1.93 8.47 10.59
C ASP A 24 2.21 7.04 10.11
N ASP A 25 1.98 6.03 10.97
CA ASP A 25 2.14 4.60 10.67
C ASP A 25 0.82 3.82 10.81
N ASN A 26 -0.02 3.89 9.78
CA ASN A 26 -1.32 3.21 9.73
C ASN A 26 -1.64 2.66 8.32
N PRO A 27 -2.65 1.77 8.20
CA PRO A 27 -3.02 1.19 6.91
C PRO A 27 -3.34 2.23 5.83
N LEU A 28 -3.99 3.34 6.18
CA LEU A 28 -4.34 4.41 5.23
C LEU A 28 -3.09 5.14 4.71
N ARG A 29 -2.14 5.44 5.59
CA ARG A 29 -0.89 6.13 5.25
C ARG A 29 0.05 5.26 4.44
N ASN A 30 0.08 3.96 4.71
CA ASN A 30 1.00 3.02 4.06
C ASN A 30 0.39 2.30 2.85
N ALA A 31 -0.90 2.48 2.56
CA ALA A 31 -1.51 1.94 1.36
C ALA A 31 -0.93 2.56 0.07
N PRO A 32 -0.86 1.80 -1.05
CA PRO A 32 -1.23 0.40 -1.17
C PRO A 32 -0.13 -0.56 -0.65
N HIS A 33 -0.54 -1.69 -0.07
CA HIS A 33 0.38 -2.76 0.35
C HIS A 33 0.55 -3.79 -0.78
N THR A 34 1.79 -3.97 -1.24
CA THR A 34 2.13 -4.94 -2.29
C THR A 34 2.24 -6.36 -1.74
N LEU A 35 2.31 -7.35 -2.64
CA LEU A 35 2.60 -8.73 -2.24
C LEU A 35 3.99 -8.84 -1.57
N ALA A 36 4.98 -8.10 -2.07
CA ALA A 36 6.32 -8.10 -1.50
C ALA A 36 6.28 -7.59 -0.06
N ASP A 37 5.66 -6.43 0.18
CA ASP A 37 5.56 -5.82 1.52
C ASP A 37 4.96 -6.79 2.54
N VAL A 38 3.82 -7.41 2.20
CA VAL A 38 3.11 -8.28 3.16
C VAL A 38 3.77 -9.65 3.34
N THR A 39 4.69 -10.05 2.45
CA THR A 39 5.44 -11.30 2.55
C THR A 39 6.87 -11.12 3.07
N GLU A 40 7.28 -9.88 3.37
CA GLU A 40 8.54 -9.63 4.06
C GLU A 40 8.66 -10.45 5.34
N THR A 41 9.89 -10.84 5.70
CA THR A 41 10.14 -11.61 6.93
C THR A 41 9.83 -10.78 8.17
N SER A 42 10.34 -9.55 8.21
CA SER A 42 10.06 -8.57 9.26
C SER A 42 8.75 -7.83 8.98
N TRP A 43 8.04 -7.44 10.04
CA TRP A 43 6.89 -6.55 9.96
C TRP A 43 6.92 -5.61 11.15
N THR A 44 7.18 -4.33 10.88
CA THR A 44 7.45 -3.32 11.91
C THR A 44 6.28 -2.37 12.15
N HIS A 45 5.18 -2.53 11.41
CA HIS A 45 3.98 -1.72 11.56
C HIS A 45 3.17 -2.09 12.82
N PRO A 46 2.46 -1.13 13.44
CA PRO A 46 1.61 -1.36 14.62
C PRO A 46 0.28 -2.07 14.29
N TYR A 47 0.00 -2.35 13.02
CA TYR A 47 -1.15 -3.11 12.54
C TYR A 47 -0.69 -4.43 11.90
N THR A 48 -1.58 -5.39 11.71
CA THR A 48 -1.19 -6.70 11.17
C THR A 48 -1.13 -6.71 9.64
N ARG A 49 -0.35 -7.64 9.07
CA ARG A 49 -0.38 -7.97 7.62
C ARG A 49 -1.79 -8.28 7.13
N ASP A 50 -2.62 -8.83 8.01
CA ASP A 50 -4.00 -9.20 7.67
C ASP A 50 -4.88 -7.99 7.45
N VAL A 51 -4.78 -6.99 8.33
CA VAL A 51 -5.47 -5.70 8.19
C VAL A 51 -5.02 -5.00 6.89
N ALA A 52 -3.74 -5.09 6.55
CA ALA A 52 -3.20 -4.53 5.31
C ALA A 52 -3.70 -5.24 4.04
N ALA A 53 -3.62 -6.58 4.02
CA ALA A 53 -3.89 -7.37 2.82
C ALA A 53 -5.37 -7.74 2.62
N PHE A 54 -6.14 -7.90 3.71
CA PHE A 54 -7.49 -8.46 3.67
C PHE A 54 -8.51 -7.68 4.52
N PRO A 55 -8.61 -6.33 4.38
CA PRO A 55 -9.54 -5.54 5.20
C PRO A 55 -11.03 -5.81 4.95
N ALA A 56 -11.40 -6.47 3.84
CA ALA A 56 -12.79 -6.73 3.48
C ALA A 56 -13.08 -8.23 3.24
N PRO A 57 -14.32 -8.69 3.52
CA PRO A 57 -14.73 -10.07 3.25
C PRO A 57 -14.53 -10.48 1.78
N GLY A 58 -14.08 -11.72 1.55
CA GLY A 58 -13.88 -12.30 0.22
C GLY A 58 -12.51 -12.04 -0.40
N GLN A 59 -11.72 -11.11 0.13
CA GLN A 59 -10.38 -10.79 -0.41
C GLN A 59 -9.36 -11.91 -0.25
N ARG A 60 -9.61 -12.91 0.60
CA ARG A 60 -8.75 -14.10 0.71
C ARG A 60 -8.95 -15.09 -0.43
N THR A 61 -10.13 -15.08 -1.06
CA THR A 61 -10.47 -15.98 -2.17
C THR A 61 -10.12 -15.33 -3.50
N GLU A 62 -10.43 -14.04 -3.64
CA GLU A 62 -10.15 -13.25 -4.84
C GLU A 62 -9.42 -11.97 -4.43
N LYS A 63 -8.10 -11.96 -4.64
CA LYS A 63 -7.23 -10.84 -4.29
C LYS A 63 -6.64 -10.21 -5.56
N TYR A 64 -6.85 -8.91 -5.70
CA TYR A 64 -6.01 -8.08 -6.56
C TYR A 64 -4.82 -7.56 -5.74
N TRP A 65 -3.60 -7.79 -6.23
CA TRP A 65 -2.37 -7.27 -5.63
C TRP A 65 -1.94 -5.99 -6.34
N PRO A 66 -1.77 -4.87 -5.61
CA PRO A 66 -1.10 -3.69 -6.14
C PRO A 66 0.32 -4.06 -6.60
N PRO A 67 0.71 -3.76 -7.86
CA PRO A 67 2.01 -4.16 -8.39
C PRO A 67 3.18 -3.33 -7.83
N VAL A 68 2.89 -2.13 -7.32
CA VAL A 68 3.87 -1.20 -6.73
C VAL A 68 3.25 -0.49 -5.52
N GLY A 69 4.11 0.00 -4.64
CA GLY A 69 3.72 0.86 -3.52
C GLY A 69 3.28 2.25 -3.97
N ARG A 70 3.09 3.17 -3.01
CA ARG A 70 2.68 4.54 -3.31
C ARG A 70 3.75 5.26 -4.13
N ILE A 71 3.33 5.86 -5.25
CA ILE A 71 4.21 6.59 -6.18
C ILE A 71 4.61 7.95 -5.57
N ASP A 72 5.89 8.29 -5.65
CA ASP A 72 6.38 9.64 -5.37
C ASP A 72 6.12 10.57 -6.56
N GLN A 73 5.06 11.36 -6.43
CA GLN A 73 4.65 12.32 -7.47
C GLN A 73 5.63 13.49 -7.59
N VAL A 74 6.17 13.98 -6.46
CA VAL A 74 7.03 15.17 -6.45
C VAL A 74 8.36 14.85 -7.14
N TYR A 75 8.90 13.64 -6.93
CA TYR A 75 10.08 13.20 -7.63
C TYR A 75 9.86 13.15 -9.14
N GLY A 76 8.72 12.58 -9.59
CA GLY A 76 8.37 12.49 -11.00
C GLY A 76 8.26 13.86 -11.68
N ASP A 77 7.61 14.82 -11.03
CA ASP A 77 7.48 16.18 -11.55
C ASP A 77 8.82 16.92 -11.65
N ARG A 78 9.76 16.63 -10.74
CA ARG A 78 11.11 17.22 -10.73
C ARG A 78 12.08 16.56 -11.71
N HIS A 79 11.85 15.31 -12.10
CA HIS A 79 12.73 14.50 -12.95
C HIS A 79 11.97 13.92 -14.14
N LEU A 80 11.42 14.81 -14.97
CA LEU A 80 10.54 14.42 -16.08
C LEU A 80 11.24 13.46 -17.06
N THR A 81 10.80 12.20 -17.05
CA THR A 81 11.21 11.15 -17.98
C THR A 81 9.95 10.63 -18.67
N CYS A 82 9.74 11.02 -19.93
CA CYS A 82 8.52 10.71 -20.69
C CYS A 82 8.76 9.74 -21.86
N ALA A 83 9.90 9.05 -21.85
CA ALA A 83 10.25 8.01 -22.80
C ALA A 83 10.77 6.80 -22.02
N CYS A 84 10.77 5.62 -22.65
CA CYS A 84 11.34 4.44 -22.02
C CYS A 84 12.81 4.70 -21.68
N PRO A 85 13.26 4.38 -20.45
CA PRO A 85 14.67 4.37 -20.13
C PRO A 85 15.44 3.40 -21.05
N PRO A 86 16.76 3.58 -21.19
CA PRO A 86 17.60 2.68 -21.95
C PRO A 86 17.51 1.24 -21.40
N LEU A 87 17.74 0.23 -22.25
CA LEU A 87 17.52 -1.18 -21.89
C LEU A 87 18.35 -1.61 -20.68
N GLU A 88 19.54 -1.02 -20.55
CA GLU A 88 20.48 -1.21 -19.47
C GLU A 88 19.85 -0.91 -18.09
N ALA A 89 18.94 0.06 -18.01
CA ALA A 89 18.27 0.42 -16.76
C ALA A 89 17.30 -0.66 -16.25
N TYR A 90 16.77 -1.50 -17.15
CA TYR A 90 15.90 -2.61 -16.75
C TYR A 90 16.69 -3.82 -16.26
N MET A 91 17.95 -3.96 -16.65
CA MET A 91 18.79 -5.08 -16.27
C MET A 91 19.13 -5.06 -14.77
N GLU A 92 19.29 -3.88 -14.18
CA GLU A 92 19.51 -3.73 -12.73
C GLU A 92 18.25 -4.04 -11.89
N SER A 93 17.05 -3.82 -12.43
CA SER A 93 15.78 -4.01 -11.70
C SER A 93 15.31 -5.48 -11.58
N ALA A 94 15.99 -6.40 -12.27
CA ALA A 94 15.62 -7.82 -12.33
C ALA A 94 16.42 -8.72 -11.35
N GLU A 95 17.40 -8.14 -10.64
CA GLU A 95 18.14 -8.78 -9.52
C GLU A 95 17.50 -8.42 -8.18
#